data_AF-A0A6V2TEN6-F1
#
_entry.id   AF-A0A6V2TEN6-F1
#
_cell.length_a   1.000
_cell.length_b   1.000
_cell.length_c   1.000
_cell.angle_alpha   90.00
_cell.angle_beta   90.00
_cell.angle_gamma   90.00
#
_symmetry.space_group_name_H-M   'P 1'
#
loop_
_entity.id
_entity.type
_entity.pdbx_description
1 polymer ?
#
loop_
_entity_poly.entity_id
_entity_poly.type
_entity_poly.pdbx_seq_one_letter_code
_entity_poly.pdbx_strand_id
1 'polypeptide(L)'
;MAPARAMVLLMYLLLGLHETVAFVRYKNDLHGGGETRSIRNGRRNGALLAMVEKKESSNKGDSISRRQVIQHLGAALASFGFVYCKKEKAEASLQSFPPRAPLNNRYYALRPGECFADAEGVVSTNPADKLNVNNGLTSKGIAQVEAAAAALEAGMGADAIGAVVWYSTTARAAQTATVLGEKLNIGRDKLVPEYSFLDARGLGAFNGKNLTLSLAEIDAEDQISADYRPPENEDGTTHESLNDLFVRVRQAISITETQYNGEDVIFIADDSDVLSVLQAALTGVDLREHKQFYFENGEIRRLEPNITCATPSRPQLC
;
A
#
# COMPACT_ATOMS: atom_id res chain seq x y z
N MET A 1 18.54 51.74 10.24
CA MET A 1 18.54 50.71 9.18
C MET A 1 19.62 49.70 9.51
N ALA A 2 19.25 48.42 9.47
CA ALA A 2 19.88 47.27 10.13
C ALA A 2 21.24 46.80 9.54
N PRO A 3 22.06 46.06 10.32
CA PRO A 3 23.03 45.13 9.77
C PRO A 3 22.56 43.67 9.98
N ALA A 4 21.84 43.11 9.02
CA ALA A 4 21.31 41.74 9.03
C ALA A 4 22.28 40.71 8.42
N ARG A 5 23.59 40.78 8.76
CA ARG A 5 24.59 39.80 8.24
C ARG A 5 25.48 39.15 9.29
N ALA A 6 25.40 39.55 10.56
CA ALA A 6 26.21 38.97 11.64
C ALA A 6 25.53 37.78 12.37
N MET A 7 24.25 37.51 12.12
CA MET A 7 23.47 36.54 12.91
C MET A 7 23.37 35.14 12.28
N VAL A 8 23.82 34.96 11.04
CA VAL A 8 23.78 33.65 10.35
C VAL A 8 25.04 32.81 10.65
N LEU A 9 26.17 33.45 10.96
CA LEU A 9 27.42 32.73 11.25
C LEU A 9 27.51 32.21 12.71
N LEU A 10 26.68 32.72 13.63
CA LEU A 10 26.69 32.31 15.04
C LEU A 10 25.76 31.11 15.32
N MET A 11 24.81 30.80 14.44
CA MET A 11 23.95 29.62 14.58
C MET A 11 24.59 28.33 14.03
N TYR A 12 25.57 28.43 13.13
CA TYR A 12 26.28 27.25 12.59
C TYR A 12 27.39 26.70 13.50
N LEU A 13 27.75 27.42 14.57
CA LEU A 13 28.81 27.02 15.51
C LEU A 13 28.27 26.39 16.81
N LEU A 14 26.94 26.33 17.01
CA LEU A 14 26.31 25.81 18.23
C LEU A 14 25.53 24.50 18.07
N LEU A 15 25.43 23.94 16.85
CA LEU A 15 24.81 22.65 16.60
C LEU A 15 25.86 21.67 16.08
N GLY A 16 26.63 21.11 17.02
CA GLY A 16 27.53 20.00 16.75
C GLY A 16 26.76 18.80 16.24
N LEU A 17 26.80 18.58 14.93
CA LEU A 17 26.39 17.34 14.28
C LEU A 17 27.58 16.82 13.49
N HIS A 18 28.21 15.80 14.05
CA HIS A 18 29.23 14.99 13.40
C HIS A 18 28.47 13.90 12.61
N GLU A 19 28.35 14.04 11.30
CA GLU A 19 28.01 12.91 10.43
C GLU A 19 29.16 12.65 9.45
N THR A 20 29.85 11.55 9.72
CA THR A 20 30.75 10.84 8.82
C THR A 20 29.95 10.22 7.68
N VAL A 21 30.08 10.78 6.48
CA VAL A 21 29.59 10.15 5.25
C VAL A 21 30.57 9.06 4.83
N ALA A 22 30.19 7.79 5.05
CA ALA A 22 30.90 6.63 4.53
C ALA A 22 30.50 6.40 3.06
N PHE A 23 31.41 6.76 2.16
CA PHE A 23 31.31 6.53 0.72
C PHE A 23 31.71 5.07 0.42
N VAL A 24 30.74 4.17 0.22
CA VAL A 24 31.01 2.80 -0.21
C VAL A 24 31.31 2.79 -1.71
N ARG A 25 32.59 2.68 -2.06
CA ARG A 25 33.07 2.35 -3.41
C ARG A 25 32.76 0.88 -3.72
N TYR A 26 31.91 0.64 -4.71
CA TYR A 26 31.87 -0.66 -5.38
C TYR A 26 33.09 -0.79 -6.31
N LYS A 27 33.91 -1.80 -6.02
CA LYS A 27 35.10 -2.21 -6.77
C LYS A 27 34.66 -3.38 -7.67
N ASN A 28 34.75 -3.21 -8.99
CA ASN A 28 34.72 -4.32 -9.93
C ASN A 28 35.96 -4.24 -10.80
N ASP A 29 36.98 -4.99 -10.39
CA ASP A 29 38.14 -5.33 -11.19
C ASP A 29 37.79 -6.63 -11.95
N LEU A 30 37.71 -6.56 -13.28
CA LEU A 30 38.01 -7.71 -14.14
C LEU A 30 38.97 -7.24 -15.24
N HIS A 31 40.17 -7.81 -15.18
CA HIS A 31 41.26 -7.68 -16.12
C HIS A 31 40.97 -8.40 -17.44
N GLY A 32 41.50 -7.86 -18.55
CA GLY A 32 41.77 -8.65 -19.75
C GLY A 32 42.18 -7.85 -20.99
N GLY A 33 43.49 -7.83 -21.27
CA GLY A 33 44.10 -7.55 -22.60
C GLY A 33 44.19 -6.08 -23.00
N GLY A 34 45.27 -5.54 -23.55
CA GLY A 34 46.40 -6.13 -24.26
C GLY A 34 46.71 -5.26 -25.47
N GLU A 35 47.92 -4.70 -25.49
CA GLU A 35 48.71 -4.23 -26.64
C GLU A 35 48.44 -2.86 -27.31
N THR A 36 49.60 -2.24 -27.61
CA THR A 36 49.82 -0.94 -28.25
C THR A 36 50.46 -1.14 -29.63
N ARG A 37 50.33 -0.10 -30.49
CA ARG A 37 51.03 0.22 -31.78
C ARG A 37 50.14 0.06 -33.03
N SER A 38 50.18 0.88 -34.09
CA SER A 38 50.81 2.17 -34.41
C SER A 38 50.41 2.55 -35.87
N ILE A 39 50.43 3.85 -36.22
CA ILE A 39 50.48 4.46 -37.60
C ILE A 39 49.13 4.40 -38.39
N ARG A 40 48.56 5.46 -39.01
CA ARG A 40 49.10 6.53 -39.88
C ARG A 40 48.07 7.68 -40.07
N ASN A 41 48.60 8.88 -40.33
CA ASN A 41 47.90 10.11 -40.73
C ASN A 41 46.98 10.00 -41.97
N GLY A 42 45.93 10.83 -42.04
CA GLY A 42 45.27 11.12 -43.31
C GLY A 42 43.94 11.89 -43.30
N ARG A 43 43.98 13.20 -42.96
CA ARG A 43 43.26 14.32 -43.60
C ARG A 43 41.73 14.26 -43.93
N ARG A 44 41.08 15.37 -43.51
CA ARG A 44 39.90 16.08 -44.06
C ARG A 44 38.51 15.63 -43.57
N ASN A 45 37.85 16.49 -42.79
CA ASN A 45 36.84 17.41 -43.33
C ASN A 45 36.46 18.48 -42.29
N GLY A 46 36.64 19.74 -42.69
CA GLY A 46 36.13 20.91 -41.99
C GLY A 46 34.73 21.24 -42.47
N ALA A 47 33.87 21.49 -41.49
CA ALA A 47 32.99 22.64 -41.35
C ALA A 47 32.60 23.50 -42.58
N LEU A 48 31.29 23.76 -42.61
CA LEU A 48 30.64 25.07 -42.77
C LEU A 48 30.37 25.65 -44.17
N LEU A 49 29.06 25.87 -44.37
CA LEU A 49 28.40 27.11 -44.84
C LEU A 49 28.25 27.40 -46.35
N ALA A 50 27.01 27.84 -46.63
CA ALA A 50 26.51 28.64 -47.75
C ALA A 50 26.25 27.93 -49.09
N MET A 51 24.98 27.80 -49.47
CA MET A 51 24.35 28.80 -50.34
C MET A 51 22.85 28.57 -50.49
N VAL A 52 22.13 29.68 -50.38
CA VAL A 52 20.72 29.88 -50.70
C VAL A 52 20.58 29.91 -52.21
N GLU A 53 19.74 29.06 -52.79
CA GLU A 53 19.17 29.34 -54.10
C GLU A 53 17.73 28.82 -54.23
N LYS A 54 16.89 29.71 -54.77
CA LYS A 54 15.45 29.64 -54.95
C LYS A 54 15.02 28.42 -55.77
N LYS A 55 13.92 27.78 -55.34
CA LYS A 55 12.99 27.12 -56.26
C LYS A 55 11.55 27.43 -55.86
N GLU A 56 10.95 28.35 -56.62
CA GLU A 56 9.51 28.56 -56.62
C GLU A 56 8.84 27.33 -57.25
N SER A 57 7.94 26.69 -56.51
CA SER A 57 6.94 25.80 -57.10
C SER A 57 5.56 26.26 -56.61
N SER A 58 4.77 26.65 -57.59
CA SER A 58 3.37 27.05 -57.50
C SER A 58 2.54 25.92 -56.91
N ASN A 59 1.87 26.17 -55.78
CA ASN A 59 0.76 25.35 -55.32
C ASN A 59 -0.40 26.26 -54.93
N LYS A 60 -1.51 26.15 -55.68
CA LYS A 60 -2.74 26.90 -55.46
C LYS A 60 -3.39 26.41 -54.17
N GLY A 61 -3.47 27.28 -53.17
CA GLY A 61 -4.14 27.00 -51.91
C GLY A 61 -5.66 27.14 -52.05
N ASP A 62 -6.39 26.07 -51.74
CA ASP A 62 -7.74 26.21 -51.20
C ASP A 62 -7.62 26.72 -49.76
N SER A 63 -8.05 27.96 -49.56
CA SER A 63 -8.03 28.62 -48.26
C SER A 63 -9.15 28.10 -47.37
N ILE A 64 -8.88 27.03 -46.64
CA ILE A 64 -9.75 26.63 -45.52
C ILE A 64 -9.74 27.75 -44.49
N SER A 65 -10.87 28.44 -44.38
CA SER A 65 -11.05 29.53 -43.44
C SER A 65 -10.90 29.01 -42.01
N ARG A 66 -10.04 29.65 -41.21
CA ARG A 66 -9.88 29.35 -39.77
C ARG A 66 -11.20 29.38 -38.99
N ARG A 67 -12.26 30.01 -39.51
CA ARG A 67 -13.62 29.99 -38.93
C ARG A 67 -14.34 28.65 -39.11
N GLN A 68 -14.07 27.89 -40.17
CA GLN A 68 -14.72 26.60 -40.43
C GLN A 68 -14.17 25.47 -39.54
N VAL A 69 -12.87 25.52 -39.19
CA VAL A 69 -12.26 24.55 -38.25
C VAL A 69 -12.81 24.73 -36.83
N ILE A 70 -13.05 25.97 -36.40
CA ILE A 70 -13.61 26.28 -35.08
C ILE A 70 -15.10 25.85 -34.99
N GLN A 71 -15.85 25.92 -36.09
CA GLN A 71 -17.24 25.45 -36.12
C GLN A 71 -17.36 23.93 -36.08
N HIS A 72 -16.40 23.17 -36.62
CA HIS A 72 -16.39 21.71 -36.51
C HIS A 72 -15.80 21.18 -35.20
N LEU A 73 -14.88 21.91 -34.54
CA LEU A 73 -14.46 21.56 -33.17
C LEU A 73 -15.53 21.88 -32.12
N GLY A 74 -16.36 22.91 -32.34
CA GLY A 74 -17.43 23.28 -31.42
C GLY A 74 -18.58 22.27 -31.35
N ALA A 75 -18.79 21.47 -32.39
CA ALA A 75 -19.88 20.48 -32.44
C ALA A 75 -19.50 19.10 -31.89
N ALA A 76 -18.21 18.74 -31.86
CA ALA A 76 -17.74 17.45 -31.33
C ALA A 76 -17.69 17.41 -29.79
N LEU A 77 -17.54 18.56 -29.14
CA LEU A 77 -17.50 18.66 -27.67
C LEU A 77 -18.89 18.67 -27.00
N ALA A 78 -19.96 18.79 -27.77
CA ALA A 78 -21.33 18.78 -27.23
C ALA A 78 -21.91 17.36 -27.04
N SER A 79 -21.22 16.32 -27.52
CA SER A 79 -21.72 14.93 -27.47
C SER A 79 -21.00 14.05 -26.44
N PHE A 80 -19.90 14.51 -25.85
CA PHE A 80 -19.39 13.94 -24.61
C PHE A 80 -20.13 14.60 -23.46
N GLY A 81 -21.32 14.07 -23.18
CA GLY A 81 -21.91 14.24 -21.86
C GLY A 81 -20.87 13.75 -20.86
N PHE A 82 -20.14 14.68 -20.26
CA PHE A 82 -19.46 14.43 -19.00
C PHE A 82 -20.57 13.99 -18.06
N VAL A 83 -20.71 12.68 -17.89
CA VAL A 83 -21.40 12.12 -16.74
C VAL A 83 -20.54 12.57 -15.57
N TYR A 84 -20.87 13.75 -15.07
CA TYR A 84 -20.34 14.27 -13.83
C TYR A 84 -20.95 13.37 -12.76
N CYS A 85 -20.33 12.20 -12.55
CA CYS A 85 -20.63 11.34 -11.43
C CYS A 85 -20.27 12.17 -10.20
N LYS A 86 -21.27 12.82 -9.63
CA LYS A 86 -21.13 13.58 -8.40
C LYS A 86 -20.67 12.57 -7.37
N LYS A 87 -19.37 12.57 -6.99
CA LYS A 87 -18.87 11.75 -5.88
C LYS A 87 -19.81 12.03 -4.72
N GLU A 88 -20.55 11.01 -4.28
CA GLU A 88 -21.41 11.15 -3.13
C GLU A 88 -20.53 11.55 -1.94
N LYS A 89 -21.02 12.49 -1.15
CA LYS A 89 -20.27 12.92 0.03
C LYS A 89 -20.23 11.73 0.98
N ALA A 90 -19.04 11.28 1.32
CA ALA A 90 -18.85 10.29 2.36
C ALA A 90 -19.50 10.78 3.66
N GLU A 91 -20.46 10.03 4.17
CA GLU A 91 -21.15 10.33 5.43
C GLU A 91 -20.44 9.59 6.56
N ALA A 92 -19.87 10.36 7.49
CA ALA A 92 -19.11 9.80 8.61
C ALA A 92 -20.06 9.07 9.56
N SER A 93 -20.08 7.75 9.48
CA SER A 93 -20.82 6.88 10.40
C SER A 93 -20.00 5.63 10.71
N LEU A 94 -20.13 5.11 11.93
CA LEU A 94 -19.52 3.85 12.30
C LEU A 94 -20.22 2.73 11.51
N GLN A 95 -19.46 2.01 10.71
CA GLN A 95 -20.02 0.96 9.86
C GLN A 95 -20.56 -0.19 10.72
N SER A 96 -21.79 -0.60 10.44
CA SER A 96 -22.40 -1.78 11.05
C SER A 96 -21.94 -3.05 10.33
N PHE A 97 -21.65 -4.11 11.08
CA PHE A 97 -21.20 -5.40 10.55
C PHE A 97 -22.16 -6.51 10.97
N PRO A 98 -22.51 -7.46 10.07
CA PRO A 98 -22.26 -7.39 8.63
C PRO A 98 -22.93 -6.14 8.01
N PRO A 99 -22.41 -5.62 6.89
CA PRO A 99 -22.91 -4.39 6.30
C PRO A 99 -24.35 -4.55 5.80
N ARG A 100 -25.17 -3.52 6.05
CA ARG A 100 -26.59 -3.49 5.63
C ARG A 100 -26.80 -2.94 4.22
N ALA A 101 -25.78 -2.29 3.68
CA ALA A 101 -25.72 -1.76 2.33
C ALA A 101 -24.32 -2.03 1.77
N PRO A 102 -24.13 -2.05 0.45
CA PRO A 102 -22.79 -2.15 -0.14
C PRO A 102 -21.85 -1.08 0.39
N LEU A 103 -20.59 -1.47 0.65
CA LEU A 103 -19.52 -0.51 0.95
C LEU A 103 -19.25 0.36 -0.28
N ASN A 104 -18.85 1.61 -0.06
CA ASN A 104 -18.53 2.56 -1.12
C ASN A 104 -17.22 2.22 -1.82
N ASN A 105 -16.28 1.58 -1.10
CA ASN A 105 -14.99 1.18 -1.62
C ASN A 105 -14.92 -0.34 -1.80
N ARG A 106 -13.99 -0.77 -2.65
CA ARG A 106 -13.63 -2.19 -2.82
C ARG A 106 -12.41 -2.48 -1.96
N TYR A 107 -12.49 -3.51 -1.14
CA TYR A 107 -11.42 -3.82 -0.18
C TYR A 107 -10.65 -5.06 -0.59
N TYR A 108 -9.33 -4.99 -0.44
CA TYR A 108 -8.42 -6.11 -0.56
C TYR A 108 -7.62 -6.22 0.73
N ALA A 109 -7.30 -7.44 1.10
CA ALA A 109 -6.48 -7.77 2.25
C ALA A 109 -5.22 -8.49 1.75
N LEU A 110 -4.06 -8.05 2.21
CA LEU A 110 -2.76 -8.64 1.94
C LEU A 110 -2.07 -8.91 3.27
N ARG A 111 -1.71 -10.17 3.52
CA ARG A 111 -0.77 -10.50 4.59
C ARG A 111 0.65 -10.26 4.07
N PRO A 112 1.54 -9.58 4.82
CA PRO A 112 2.94 -9.45 4.47
C PRO A 112 3.58 -10.79 4.09
N GLY A 113 4.63 -10.72 3.29
CA GLY A 113 5.51 -11.87 3.09
C GLY A 113 6.15 -12.32 4.41
N GLU A 114 6.73 -13.51 4.39
CA GLU A 114 7.47 -14.07 5.53
C GLU A 114 8.53 -13.08 6.06
N CYS A 115 8.47 -12.80 7.36
CA CYS A 115 9.52 -12.07 8.07
C CYS A 115 10.51 -13.02 8.77
N PHE A 116 11.61 -12.48 9.29
CA PHE A 116 12.60 -13.31 9.99
C PHE A 116 12.02 -14.00 11.23
N ALA A 117 11.16 -13.33 11.99
CA ALA A 117 10.46 -13.94 13.13
C ALA A 117 9.56 -15.13 12.71
N ASP A 118 8.85 -15.01 11.58
CA ASP A 118 8.08 -16.11 11.00
C ASP A 118 9.00 -17.28 10.61
N ALA A 119 10.12 -16.98 9.96
CA ALA A 119 11.10 -17.99 9.53
C ALA A 119 11.76 -18.71 10.71
N GLU A 120 11.94 -18.02 11.84
CA GLU A 120 12.42 -18.58 13.11
C GLU A 120 11.32 -19.31 13.88
N GLY A 121 10.06 -19.17 13.47
CA GLY A 121 8.91 -19.78 14.13
C GLY A 121 8.66 -19.18 15.51
N VAL A 122 8.79 -17.86 15.64
CA VAL A 122 8.64 -17.11 16.89
C VAL A 122 7.51 -16.08 16.79
N VAL A 123 6.69 -15.98 17.83
CA VAL A 123 5.66 -14.94 17.94
C VAL A 123 6.31 -13.58 18.14
N SER A 124 5.95 -12.61 17.31
CA SER A 124 6.41 -11.22 17.40
C SER A 124 5.22 -10.28 17.30
N THR A 125 4.69 -9.88 18.45
CA THR A 125 3.49 -9.03 18.56
C THR A 125 3.71 -7.83 19.48
N ASN A 126 4.91 -7.67 20.04
CA ASN A 126 5.24 -6.53 20.89
C ASN A 126 5.30 -5.23 20.06
N PRO A 127 4.52 -4.19 20.40
CA PRO A 127 4.58 -2.89 19.70
C PRO A 127 5.96 -2.21 19.74
N ALA A 128 6.82 -2.53 20.71
CA ALA A 128 8.18 -2.02 20.78
C ALA A 128 9.08 -2.57 19.66
N ASP A 129 8.75 -3.75 19.12
CA ASP A 129 9.55 -4.45 18.12
C ASP A 129 9.12 -4.14 16.68
N LYS A 130 8.15 -3.23 16.44
CA LYS A 130 7.62 -2.96 15.09
C LYS A 130 8.68 -2.73 14.02
N LEU A 131 9.74 -2.00 14.36
CA LEU A 131 10.83 -1.64 13.45
C LEU A 131 12.07 -2.52 13.63
N ASN A 132 11.98 -3.55 14.47
CA ASN A 132 13.06 -4.51 14.67
C ASN A 132 13.36 -5.24 13.36
N VAL A 133 14.64 -5.54 13.12
CA VAL A 133 15.11 -6.28 11.95
C VAL A 133 14.41 -7.63 11.83
N ASN A 134 14.08 -8.28 12.96
CA ASN A 134 13.37 -9.55 12.96
C ASN A 134 11.95 -9.46 12.38
N ASN A 135 11.35 -8.27 12.41
CA ASN A 135 10.07 -7.99 11.76
C ASN A 135 10.22 -7.53 10.30
N GLY A 136 11.43 -7.53 9.73
CA GLY A 136 11.66 -7.30 8.30
C GLY A 136 11.41 -8.55 7.45
N LEU A 137 11.07 -8.35 6.19
CA LEU A 137 10.86 -9.43 5.21
C LEU A 137 12.15 -10.21 4.95
N THR A 138 12.01 -11.53 4.82
CA THR A 138 13.06 -12.38 4.25
C THR A 138 13.10 -12.22 2.72
N SER A 139 14.13 -12.75 2.06
CA SER A 139 14.14 -12.81 0.59
C SER A 139 12.98 -13.63 0.02
N LYS A 140 12.54 -14.66 0.75
CA LYS A 140 11.34 -15.44 0.41
C LYS A 140 10.09 -14.58 0.59
N GLY A 141 10.01 -13.80 1.67
CA GLY A 141 8.93 -12.84 1.90
C GLY A 141 8.79 -11.83 0.77
N ILE A 142 9.89 -11.25 0.30
CA ILE A 142 9.87 -10.34 -0.86
C ILE A 142 9.29 -11.04 -2.10
N ALA A 143 9.77 -12.24 -2.44
CA ALA A 143 9.29 -12.99 -3.60
C ALA A 143 7.79 -13.34 -3.49
N GLN A 144 7.28 -13.62 -2.29
CA GLN A 144 5.85 -13.83 -2.05
C GLN A 144 5.04 -12.56 -2.37
N VAL A 145 5.51 -11.38 -1.93
CA VAL A 145 4.85 -10.10 -2.22
C VAL A 145 4.89 -9.77 -3.71
N GLU A 146 6.00 -10.05 -4.41
CA GLU A 146 6.07 -9.87 -5.87
C GLU A 146 5.06 -10.77 -6.60
N ALA A 147 4.89 -12.01 -6.16
CA ALA A 147 3.88 -12.91 -6.70
C ALA A 147 2.45 -12.42 -6.41
N ALA A 148 2.21 -11.89 -5.20
CA ALA A 148 0.93 -11.29 -4.83
C ALA A 148 0.60 -10.08 -5.72
N ALA A 149 1.57 -9.22 -5.98
CA ALA A 149 1.42 -8.07 -6.87
C ALA A 149 1.05 -8.51 -8.29
N ALA A 150 1.74 -9.53 -8.83
CA ALA A 150 1.41 -10.07 -10.15
C ALA A 150 0.00 -10.68 -10.21
N ALA A 151 -0.42 -11.39 -9.15
CA ALA A 151 -1.78 -11.93 -9.05
C ALA A 151 -2.84 -10.82 -8.99
N LEU A 152 -2.56 -9.75 -8.24
CA LEU A 152 -3.46 -8.60 -8.14
C LEU A 152 -3.58 -7.85 -9.47
N GLU A 153 -2.46 -7.60 -10.15
CA GLU A 153 -2.44 -6.96 -11.47
C GLU A 153 -3.24 -7.78 -12.49
N ALA A 154 -3.08 -9.11 -12.47
CA ALA A 154 -3.84 -10.00 -13.35
C ALA A 154 -5.35 -9.99 -13.06
N GLY A 155 -5.75 -9.84 -11.79
CA GLY A 155 -7.15 -9.83 -11.36
C GLY A 155 -7.85 -8.48 -11.51
N MET A 156 -7.16 -7.38 -11.21
CA MET A 156 -7.69 -6.00 -11.27
C MET A 156 -7.47 -5.32 -12.63
N GLY A 157 -6.52 -5.79 -13.42
CA GLY A 157 -6.11 -5.10 -14.65
C GLY A 157 -5.55 -3.70 -14.36
N ALA A 158 -5.82 -2.74 -15.25
CA ALA A 158 -5.29 -1.38 -15.15
C ALA A 158 -5.76 -0.60 -13.90
N ASP A 159 -6.81 -1.08 -13.22
CA ASP A 159 -7.36 -0.42 -12.03
C ASP A 159 -6.45 -0.55 -10.80
N ALA A 160 -5.49 -1.50 -10.80
CA ALA A 160 -4.50 -1.66 -9.72
C ALA A 160 -3.63 -0.40 -9.48
N ILE A 161 -3.40 0.41 -10.52
CA ILE A 161 -2.62 1.66 -10.46
C ILE A 161 -3.34 2.73 -9.60
N GLY A 162 -4.67 2.60 -9.46
CA GLY A 162 -5.52 3.51 -8.72
C GLY A 162 -5.53 3.31 -7.20
N ALA A 163 -5.13 2.13 -6.72
CA ALA A 163 -5.41 1.69 -5.36
C ALA A 163 -4.73 2.54 -4.28
N VAL A 164 -5.40 2.68 -3.14
CA VAL A 164 -4.85 3.26 -1.92
C VAL A 164 -4.45 2.14 -0.98
N VAL A 165 -3.18 2.15 -0.54
CA VAL A 165 -2.62 1.10 0.31
C VAL A 165 -2.53 1.62 1.73
N TRP A 166 -3.26 1.00 2.64
CA TRP A 166 -3.19 1.23 4.07
C TRP A 166 -2.39 0.09 4.70
N TYR A 167 -1.28 0.41 5.35
CA TYR A 167 -0.37 -0.61 5.88
C TYR A 167 -0.01 -0.34 7.34
N SER A 168 0.11 -1.40 8.14
CA SER A 168 0.69 -1.28 9.47
C SER A 168 2.11 -0.71 9.39
N THR A 169 2.48 0.09 10.39
CA THR A 169 3.81 0.71 10.50
C THR A 169 4.95 -0.26 10.87
N THR A 170 4.71 -1.58 10.91
CA THR A 170 5.79 -2.55 11.12
C THR A 170 6.73 -2.63 9.92
N ALA A 171 7.95 -3.12 10.15
CA ALA A 171 8.96 -3.27 9.10
C ALA A 171 8.46 -4.15 7.94
N ARG A 172 7.82 -5.29 8.21
CA ARG A 172 7.29 -6.20 7.17
C ARG A 172 6.17 -5.57 6.36
N ALA A 173 5.22 -4.88 7.00
CA ALA A 173 4.11 -4.26 6.30
C ALA A 173 4.59 -3.06 5.48
N ALA A 174 5.49 -2.23 6.00
CA ALA A 174 6.09 -1.10 5.28
C ALA A 174 6.93 -1.56 4.07
N GLN A 175 7.73 -2.61 4.22
CA GLN A 175 8.48 -3.21 3.12
C GLN A 175 7.55 -3.84 2.08
N THR A 176 6.51 -4.55 2.52
CA THR A 176 5.47 -5.11 1.65
C THR A 176 4.78 -4.01 0.83
N ALA A 177 4.36 -2.91 1.47
CA ALA A 177 3.73 -1.77 0.81
C ALA A 177 4.66 -1.13 -0.23
N THR A 178 5.96 -1.04 0.08
CA THR A 178 6.96 -0.50 -0.84
C THR A 178 7.13 -1.40 -2.07
N VAL A 179 7.32 -2.70 -1.89
CA VAL A 179 7.44 -3.67 -2.99
C VAL A 179 6.18 -3.69 -3.84
N LEU A 180 5.00 -3.74 -3.20
CA LEU A 180 3.70 -3.73 -3.89
C LEU A 180 3.54 -2.44 -4.71
N GLY A 181 3.85 -1.28 -4.12
CA GLY A 181 3.74 0.01 -4.79
C GLY A 181 4.68 0.15 -5.98
N GLU A 182 5.90 -0.38 -5.88
CA GLU A 182 6.85 -0.41 -7.01
C GLU A 182 6.37 -1.33 -8.13
N LYS A 183 5.84 -2.52 -7.82
CA LYS A 183 5.35 -3.46 -8.84
C LYS A 183 4.10 -2.96 -9.56
N LEU A 184 3.20 -2.31 -8.85
CA LEU A 184 1.91 -1.84 -9.37
C LEU A 184 1.93 -0.38 -9.82
N ASN A 185 3.08 0.30 -9.75
CA ASN A 185 3.23 1.72 -10.03
C ASN A 185 2.27 2.62 -9.19
N ILE A 186 2.03 2.24 -7.94
CA ILE A 186 1.23 3.03 -7.00
C ILE A 186 2.10 4.18 -6.46
N GLY A 187 1.58 5.40 -6.54
CA GLY A 187 2.27 6.58 -6.04
C GLY A 187 2.51 6.53 -4.53
N ARG A 188 3.63 7.07 -4.06
CA ARG A 188 3.97 7.11 -2.61
C ARG A 188 2.93 7.88 -1.79
N ASP A 189 2.23 8.83 -2.40
CA ASP A 189 1.12 9.57 -1.80
C ASP A 189 -0.10 8.69 -1.46
N LYS A 190 -0.20 7.50 -2.09
CA LYS A 190 -1.24 6.51 -1.85
C LYS A 190 -0.80 5.37 -0.94
N LEU A 191 0.46 5.37 -0.48
CA LEU A 191 0.94 4.45 0.55
C LEU A 191 0.75 5.13 1.91
N VAL A 192 -0.37 4.84 2.56
CA VAL A 192 -0.81 5.46 3.82
C VAL A 192 -0.39 4.59 5.00
N PRO A 193 0.54 5.06 5.85
CA PRO A 193 0.87 4.35 7.08
C PRO A 193 -0.28 4.45 8.08
N GLU A 194 -0.66 3.30 8.62
CA GLU A 194 -1.64 3.14 9.68
C GLU A 194 -0.91 2.64 10.95
N TYR A 195 -1.19 3.28 12.09
CA TYR A 195 -0.34 3.16 13.29
C TYR A 195 -0.76 2.06 14.27
N SER A 196 -1.99 1.55 14.22
CA SER A 196 -2.53 0.69 15.29
C SER A 196 -3.60 -0.31 14.85
N PHE A 197 -4.52 0.08 13.96
CA PHE A 197 -5.65 -0.78 13.56
C PHE A 197 -5.25 -2.01 12.75
N LEU A 198 -4.09 -2.00 12.08
CA LEU A 198 -3.59 -3.08 11.22
C LEU A 198 -2.39 -3.84 11.81
N ASP A 199 -1.96 -3.50 13.03
CA ASP A 199 -0.91 -4.23 13.74
C ASP A 199 -1.33 -5.68 14.02
N ALA A 200 -0.36 -6.58 14.23
CA ALA A 200 -0.66 -7.95 14.65
C ALA A 200 -1.48 -7.95 15.95
N ARG A 201 -2.29 -8.99 16.13
CA ARG A 201 -3.01 -9.21 17.38
C ARG A 201 -2.02 -9.32 18.53
N GLY A 202 -2.26 -8.58 19.60
CA GLY A 202 -1.48 -8.71 20.82
C GLY A 202 -1.66 -10.09 21.44
N LEU A 203 -0.58 -10.87 21.56
CA LEU A 203 -0.61 -12.21 22.15
C LEU A 203 0.00 -12.30 23.56
N GLY A 204 0.26 -11.16 24.21
CA GLY A 204 0.72 -11.08 25.59
C GLY A 204 1.90 -12.00 25.91
N ALA A 205 1.69 -12.91 26.87
CA ALA A 205 2.66 -13.88 27.35
C ALA A 205 3.15 -14.88 26.29
N PHE A 206 2.55 -14.92 25.10
CA PHE A 206 3.05 -15.75 24.00
C PHE A 206 4.11 -15.05 23.14
N ASN A 207 4.33 -13.74 23.29
CA ASN A 207 5.40 -13.05 22.59
C ASN A 207 6.77 -13.69 22.89
N GLY A 208 7.57 -13.93 21.85
CA GLY A 208 8.84 -14.65 21.94
C GLY A 208 8.74 -16.18 22.06
N LYS A 209 7.53 -16.76 22.14
CA LYS A 209 7.35 -18.23 22.17
C LYS A 209 7.25 -18.82 20.76
N ASN A 210 7.23 -20.15 20.69
CA ASN A 210 7.05 -20.87 19.43
C ASN A 210 5.72 -20.51 18.76
N LEU A 211 5.78 -20.01 17.52
CA LEU A 211 4.63 -19.54 16.75
C LEU A 211 3.56 -20.60 16.58
N THR A 212 3.91 -21.79 16.07
CA THR A 212 2.93 -22.84 15.76
C THR A 212 2.21 -23.36 17.00
N LEU A 213 2.95 -23.62 18.09
CA LEU A 213 2.34 -24.10 19.33
C LEU A 213 1.47 -23.02 20.00
N SER A 214 1.92 -21.77 19.99
CA SER A 214 1.18 -20.66 20.59
C SER A 214 -0.13 -20.40 19.85
N LEU A 215 -0.09 -20.34 18.51
CA LEU A 215 -1.31 -20.17 17.71
C LEU A 215 -2.27 -21.33 17.89
N ALA A 216 -1.80 -22.58 17.98
CA ALA A 216 -2.67 -23.72 18.22
C ALA A 216 -3.39 -23.65 19.59
N GLU A 217 -2.72 -23.14 20.62
CA GLU A 217 -3.32 -22.93 21.94
C GLU A 217 -4.34 -21.79 21.92
N ILE A 218 -3.98 -20.66 21.32
CA ILE A 218 -4.87 -19.49 21.19
C ILE A 218 -6.11 -19.84 20.38
N ASP A 219 -5.94 -20.53 19.25
CA ASP A 219 -7.05 -20.96 18.40
C ASP A 219 -8.06 -21.85 19.15
N ALA A 220 -7.58 -22.71 20.04
CA ALA A 220 -8.43 -23.59 20.83
C ALA A 220 -9.29 -22.80 21.84
N GLU A 221 -8.71 -21.76 22.45
CA GLU A 221 -9.41 -20.88 23.39
C GLU A 221 -10.39 -19.95 22.66
N ASP A 222 -10.00 -19.40 21.51
CA ASP A 222 -10.83 -18.54 20.68
C ASP A 222 -12.07 -19.27 20.15
N GLN A 223 -11.96 -20.56 19.82
CA GLN A 223 -13.11 -21.39 19.45
C GLN A 223 -14.16 -21.49 20.56
N ILE A 224 -13.73 -21.39 21.82
CA ILE A 224 -14.61 -21.41 22.99
C ILE A 224 -15.22 -20.02 23.19
N SER A 225 -14.40 -18.96 23.17
CA SER A 225 -14.82 -17.60 23.49
C SER A 225 -14.12 -16.53 22.65
N ALA A 226 -14.89 -15.68 21.98
CA ALA A 226 -14.38 -14.50 21.28
C ALA A 226 -13.87 -13.39 22.24
N ASP A 227 -14.17 -13.49 23.54
CA ASP A 227 -13.70 -12.59 24.59
C ASP A 227 -12.41 -13.09 25.27
N TYR A 228 -11.91 -14.27 24.89
CA TYR A 228 -10.66 -14.77 25.43
C TYR A 228 -9.52 -13.80 25.12
N ARG A 229 -8.80 -13.37 26.16
CA ARG A 229 -7.55 -12.65 26.03
C ARG A 229 -6.41 -13.57 26.45
N PRO A 230 -5.34 -13.70 25.65
CA PRO A 230 -4.13 -14.37 26.08
C PRO A 230 -3.59 -13.78 27.41
N PRO A 231 -2.87 -14.56 28.23
CA PRO A 231 -2.33 -14.05 29.49
C PRO A 231 -1.43 -12.82 29.28
N GLU A 232 -1.45 -11.89 30.22
CA GLU A 232 -0.60 -10.70 30.18
C GLU A 232 0.88 -11.05 30.39
N ASN A 233 1.78 -10.15 30.00
CA ASN A 233 3.20 -10.25 30.33
C ASN A 233 3.72 -8.95 30.97
N GLU A 234 4.97 -8.95 31.39
CA GLU A 234 5.61 -7.79 32.04
C GLU A 234 6.37 -6.86 31.07
N ASP A 235 6.53 -7.23 29.79
CA ASP A 235 7.30 -6.47 28.80
C ASP A 235 6.49 -5.38 28.07
N GLY A 236 5.20 -5.28 28.39
CA GLY A 236 4.28 -4.30 27.79
C GLY A 236 3.63 -4.78 26.49
N THR A 237 3.78 -6.05 26.11
CA THR A 237 3.06 -6.63 24.98
C THR A 237 1.55 -6.61 25.24
N THR A 238 0.79 -6.12 24.26
CA THR A 238 -0.68 -6.11 24.29
C THR A 238 -1.23 -7.53 24.27
N HIS A 239 -2.42 -7.74 24.82
CA HIS A 239 -3.12 -9.03 24.83
C HIS A 239 -4.59 -8.81 24.44
N GLU A 240 -4.94 -9.17 23.21
CA GLU A 240 -6.21 -8.84 22.59
C GLU A 240 -7.09 -10.07 22.41
N SER A 241 -8.39 -9.89 22.62
CA SER A 241 -9.40 -10.86 22.22
C SER A 241 -9.82 -10.67 20.77
N LEU A 242 -10.57 -11.62 20.20
CA LEU A 242 -11.18 -11.46 18.88
C LEU A 242 -12.14 -10.27 18.84
N ASN A 243 -12.85 -9.99 19.94
CA ASN A 243 -13.73 -8.83 20.03
C ASN A 243 -12.96 -7.50 20.08
N ASP A 244 -11.81 -7.44 20.76
CA ASP A 244 -10.94 -6.25 20.72
C ASP A 244 -10.43 -6.00 19.30
N LEU A 245 -9.99 -7.07 18.64
CA LEU A 245 -9.53 -7.05 17.26
C LEU A 245 -10.63 -6.58 16.30
N PHE A 246 -11.85 -7.09 16.47
CA PHE A 246 -13.01 -6.68 15.68
C PHE A 246 -13.30 -5.16 15.80
N VAL A 247 -13.18 -4.60 17.02
CA VAL A 247 -13.41 -3.16 17.23
C VAL A 247 -12.46 -2.32 16.39
N ARG A 248 -11.17 -2.66 16.34
CA ARG A 248 -10.18 -1.88 15.57
C ARG A 248 -10.29 -2.05 14.07
N VAL A 249 -10.52 -3.25 13.55
CA VAL A 249 -10.67 -3.44 12.09
C VAL A 249 -11.95 -2.79 11.56
N ARG A 250 -13.02 -2.77 12.38
CA ARG A 250 -14.24 -2.00 12.07
C ARG A 250 -13.96 -0.50 11.98
N GLN A 251 -13.09 0.03 12.85
CA GLN A 251 -12.68 1.44 12.80
C GLN A 251 -11.88 1.72 11.52
N ALA A 252 -10.97 0.84 11.10
CA ALA A 252 -10.25 0.98 9.84
C ALA A 252 -11.18 1.07 8.62
N ILE A 253 -12.19 0.20 8.53
CA ILE A 253 -13.21 0.28 7.48
C ILE A 253 -13.99 1.59 7.58
N SER A 254 -14.45 1.98 8.77
CA SER A 254 -15.25 3.19 8.94
C SER A 254 -14.49 4.46 8.54
N ILE A 255 -13.19 4.52 8.86
CA ILE A 255 -12.32 5.63 8.48
C ILE A 255 -12.15 5.67 6.96
N THR A 256 -11.83 4.53 6.34
CA THR A 256 -11.60 4.47 4.89
C THR A 256 -12.89 4.72 4.08
N GLU A 257 -14.04 4.25 4.55
CA GLU A 257 -15.36 4.58 3.98
C GLU A 257 -15.70 6.07 4.09
N THR A 258 -15.15 6.75 5.10
CA THR A 258 -15.34 8.20 5.29
C THR A 258 -14.37 9.01 4.43
N GLN A 259 -13.15 8.52 4.21
CA GLN A 259 -12.09 9.24 3.51
C GLN A 259 -12.12 9.05 1.99
N TYR A 260 -12.55 7.87 1.53
CA TYR A 260 -12.51 7.46 0.14
C TYR A 260 -13.91 7.08 -0.35
N ASN A 261 -14.13 7.20 -1.67
CA ASN A 261 -15.39 6.86 -2.30
C ASN A 261 -15.13 6.31 -3.70
N GLY A 262 -15.57 5.07 -3.95
CA GLY A 262 -15.40 4.35 -5.21
C GLY A 262 -13.97 3.86 -5.47
N GLU A 263 -13.09 3.89 -4.46
CA GLU A 263 -11.68 3.52 -4.60
C GLU A 263 -11.46 2.03 -4.31
N ASP A 264 -10.33 1.49 -4.79
CA ASP A 264 -9.76 0.23 -4.32
C ASP A 264 -8.85 0.50 -3.12
N VAL A 265 -9.15 -0.11 -1.97
CA VAL A 265 -8.39 0.04 -0.73
C VAL A 265 -7.73 -1.29 -0.38
N ILE A 266 -6.41 -1.31 -0.26
CA ILE A 266 -5.63 -2.49 0.10
C ILE A 266 -5.18 -2.34 1.55
N PHE A 267 -5.63 -3.24 2.42
CA PHE A 267 -5.11 -3.37 3.78
C PHE A 267 -3.95 -4.35 3.83
N ILE A 268 -2.81 -3.87 4.31
CA ILE A 268 -1.65 -4.68 4.66
C ILE A 268 -1.61 -4.78 6.18
N ALA A 269 -2.16 -5.87 6.71
CA ALA A 269 -2.16 -6.13 8.14
C ALA A 269 -1.17 -7.24 8.47
N ASP A 270 -0.58 -7.09 9.63
CA ASP A 270 0.62 -7.80 10.03
C ASP A 270 0.44 -9.32 10.14
N ASP A 271 -0.71 -9.77 10.63
CA ASP A 271 -1.02 -11.18 10.77
C ASP A 271 -2.35 -11.57 10.12
N SER A 272 -2.59 -12.88 10.12
CA SER A 272 -3.80 -13.47 9.58
C SER A 272 -5.04 -13.19 10.44
N ASP A 273 -4.88 -13.03 11.76
CA ASP A 273 -6.00 -12.79 12.68
C ASP A 273 -6.72 -11.49 12.33
N VAL A 274 -5.99 -10.40 12.09
CA VAL A 274 -6.59 -9.11 11.71
C VAL A 274 -7.47 -9.25 10.48
N LEU A 275 -6.92 -9.86 9.43
CA LEU A 275 -7.58 -9.96 8.13
C LEU A 275 -8.76 -10.95 8.16
N SER A 276 -8.60 -12.06 8.87
CA SER A 276 -9.62 -13.10 8.98
C SER A 276 -10.79 -12.67 9.86
N VAL A 277 -10.54 -11.96 10.97
CA VAL A 277 -11.60 -11.34 11.80
C VAL A 277 -12.37 -10.30 11.00
N LEU A 278 -11.67 -9.48 10.20
CA LEU A 278 -12.33 -8.53 9.30
C LEU A 278 -13.23 -9.25 8.29
N GLN A 279 -12.75 -10.32 7.65
CA GLN A 279 -13.53 -11.10 6.69
C GLN A 279 -14.74 -11.79 7.35
N ALA A 280 -14.58 -12.36 8.55
CA ALA A 280 -15.68 -12.96 9.31
C ALA A 280 -16.75 -11.91 9.64
N ALA A 281 -16.34 -10.74 10.12
CA ALA A 281 -17.25 -9.63 10.41
C ALA A 281 -17.99 -9.15 9.15
N LEU A 282 -17.30 -9.01 8.02
CA LEU A 282 -17.90 -8.57 6.75
C LEU A 282 -18.92 -9.58 6.21
N THR A 283 -18.73 -10.87 6.50
CA THR A 283 -19.63 -11.94 6.04
C THR A 283 -20.72 -12.31 7.03
N GLY A 284 -20.63 -11.80 8.26
CA GLY A 284 -21.55 -12.12 9.36
C GLY A 284 -21.31 -13.50 9.96
N VAL A 285 -20.15 -14.10 9.71
CA VAL A 285 -19.70 -15.34 10.34
C VAL A 285 -19.29 -15.06 11.79
N ASP A 286 -19.52 -16.02 12.68
CA ASP A 286 -19.10 -15.95 14.07
C ASP A 286 -17.57 -15.73 14.13
N LEU A 287 -17.12 -14.76 14.94
CA LEU A 287 -15.70 -14.45 15.04
C LEU A 287 -14.88 -15.65 15.46
N ARG A 288 -15.44 -16.59 16.23
CA ARG A 288 -14.77 -17.82 16.67
C ARG A 288 -14.46 -18.78 15.50
N GLU A 289 -15.10 -18.57 14.35
CA GLU A 289 -14.85 -19.33 13.13
C GLU A 289 -13.98 -18.56 12.13
N HIS A 290 -13.36 -17.44 12.52
CA HIS A 290 -12.55 -16.62 11.61
C HIS A 290 -11.41 -17.38 10.93
N LYS A 291 -10.89 -18.45 11.54
CA LYS A 291 -9.79 -19.26 11.02
C LYS A 291 -10.03 -19.82 9.61
N GLN A 292 -11.28 -20.02 9.21
CA GLN A 292 -11.60 -20.43 7.84
C GLN A 292 -11.18 -19.39 6.78
N PHE A 293 -10.93 -18.16 7.20
CA PHE A 293 -10.47 -17.04 6.37
C PHE A 293 -8.99 -16.71 6.58
N TYR A 294 -8.19 -17.64 7.10
CA TYR A 294 -6.76 -17.40 7.29
C TYR A 294 -6.02 -17.08 6.00
N PHE A 295 -5.02 -16.21 6.13
CA PHE A 295 -4.14 -15.74 5.07
C PHE A 295 -2.77 -16.37 5.23
N GLU A 296 -2.23 -16.94 4.16
CA GLU A 296 -0.84 -17.33 4.07
C GLU A 296 0.08 -16.12 3.88
N ASN A 297 1.38 -16.29 4.14
CA ASN A 297 2.36 -15.22 3.94
C ASN A 297 2.41 -14.78 2.45
N GLY A 298 2.19 -13.49 2.21
CA GLY A 298 2.07 -12.90 0.89
C GLY A 298 0.76 -13.23 0.15
N GLU A 299 -0.25 -13.76 0.84
CA GLU A 299 -1.56 -13.96 0.23
C GLU A 299 -2.33 -12.63 0.14
N ILE A 300 -2.84 -12.34 -1.07
CA ILE A 300 -3.75 -11.22 -1.32
C ILE A 300 -5.11 -11.74 -1.77
N ARG A 301 -6.18 -11.20 -1.19
CA ARG A 301 -7.56 -11.52 -1.57
C ARG A 301 -8.44 -10.29 -1.53
N ARG A 302 -9.46 -10.29 -2.38
CA ARG A 302 -10.58 -9.34 -2.24
C ARG A 302 -11.43 -9.74 -1.04
N LEU A 303 -11.81 -8.76 -0.24
CA LEU A 303 -12.78 -8.95 0.82
C LEU A 303 -14.19 -8.86 0.22
N GLU A 304 -14.99 -9.90 0.44
CA GLU A 304 -16.35 -10.00 -0.11
C GLU A 304 -17.37 -9.91 1.03
N PRO A 305 -18.01 -8.74 1.23
CA PRO A 305 -19.00 -8.58 2.30
C PRO A 305 -20.32 -9.26 1.95
N ASN A 306 -20.95 -9.85 2.96
CA ASN A 306 -22.31 -10.35 2.84
C ASN A 306 -23.29 -9.24 3.24
N ILE A 307 -24.08 -8.75 2.29
CA ILE A 307 -25.03 -7.66 2.54
C ILE A 307 -26.29 -8.22 3.17
N THR A 308 -26.47 -8.04 4.47
CA THR A 308 -27.71 -8.40 5.15
C THR A 308 -28.75 -7.30 4.89
N CYS A 309 -29.59 -7.48 3.87
CA CYS A 309 -30.74 -6.60 3.69
C CYS A 309 -31.65 -6.68 4.92
N ALA A 310 -31.78 -5.58 5.66
CA ALA A 310 -32.80 -5.50 6.70
C ALA A 310 -34.16 -5.67 6.05
N THR A 311 -34.87 -6.76 6.37
CA THR A 311 -36.30 -6.82 6.05
C THR A 311 -36.96 -5.68 6.82
N PRO A 312 -37.67 -4.73 6.19
CA PRO A 312 -38.38 -3.71 6.94
C PRO A 312 -39.37 -4.45 7.84
N SER A 313 -39.20 -4.29 9.16
CA SER A 313 -40.21 -4.74 10.11
C SER A 313 -41.51 -4.06 9.70
N ARG A 314 -42.52 -4.86 9.32
CA ARG A 314 -43.85 -4.35 9.02
C ARG A 314 -44.25 -3.41 10.17
N PRO A 315 -44.68 -2.17 9.89
CA PRO A 315 -45.30 -1.37 10.94
C PRO A 315 -46.49 -2.17 11.45
N GLN A 316 -46.48 -2.50 12.74
CA GLN A 316 -47.68 -2.98 13.41
C GLN A 316 -48.71 -1.85 13.31
N LEU A 317 -49.64 -2.01 12.38
CA LEU A 317 -50.86 -1.21 12.33
C LEU A 317 -51.63 -1.53 13.62
N CYS A 318 -51.68 -0.56 14.52
CA CYS A 318 -52.73 -0.47 15.53
C CYS A 318 -53.99 0.12 14.90
#